data_AF-A0A0S3K6U0-F1
#
_entry.id   AF-A0A0S3K6U0-F1
#
_cell.length_a   1.000
_cell.length_b   1.000
_cell.length_c   1.000
_cell.angle_alpha   90.00
_cell.angle_beta   90.00
_cell.angle_gamma   90.00
#
_symmetry.space_group_name_H-M   'P 1'
#
loop_
_entity.id
_entity.type
_entity.pdbx_description
1 polymer ?
#
loop_
_entity_poly.entity_id
_entity_poly.type
_entity_poly.pdbx_seq_one_letter_code
_entity_poly.pdbx_strand_id
1 'polypeptide(L)'
;MKKEGQSLKVIPYQDITDLQHTLDRLQSWEEPLAVLDHFFQFRKGPINKKQVVKEYYACGHLFHAFFEEFIRLMEIDEEKVRKLDGERKILGELLKK
;
A
#
# COMPACT_ATOMS: atom_id res chain seq x y z
N MET A 1 -34.91 29.17 -13.89
CA MET A 1 -33.48 28.80 -13.98
C MET A 1 -33.11 28.02 -12.72
N LYS A 2 -33.10 26.68 -12.78
CA LYS A 2 -32.62 25.84 -11.67
C LYS A 2 -31.11 25.66 -11.87
N LYS A 3 -30.29 26.32 -11.06
CA LYS A 3 -28.88 25.95 -10.91
C LYS A 3 -28.87 24.67 -10.09
N GLU A 4 -28.92 23.53 -10.78
CA GLU A 4 -28.54 22.25 -10.20
C GLU A 4 -27.04 22.34 -9.95
N GLY A 5 -26.67 22.95 -8.82
CA GLY A 5 -25.32 22.91 -8.29
C GLY A 5 -25.05 21.46 -7.96
N GLN A 6 -24.50 20.73 -8.94
CA GLN A 6 -23.83 19.46 -8.73
C GLN A 6 -22.95 19.67 -7.49
N SER A 7 -23.30 19.01 -6.39
CA SER A 7 -22.43 18.97 -5.23
C SER A 7 -21.17 18.25 -5.70
N LEU A 8 -20.16 19.04 -6.09
CA LEU A 8 -18.82 18.56 -6.27
C LEU A 8 -18.48 17.91 -4.94
N LYS A 9 -18.47 16.58 -4.90
CA LYS A 9 -18.10 15.81 -3.72
C LYS A 9 -16.74 16.33 -3.31
N VAL A 10 -16.70 17.11 -2.23
CA VAL A 10 -15.46 17.65 -1.71
C VAL A 10 -14.71 16.46 -1.17
N ILE A 11 -13.70 16.00 -1.91
CA ILE A 11 -12.74 15.03 -1.38
C ILE A 11 -12.00 15.78 -0.27
N PRO A 12 -12.09 15.33 0.99
CA PRO A 12 -11.32 15.91 2.08
C PRO A 12 -9.83 15.96 1.71
N TYR A 13 -9.17 17.09 1.96
CA TYR A 13 -7.72 17.22 1.73
C TYR A 13 -6.93 16.15 2.48
N GLN A 14 -7.42 15.75 3.66
CA GLN A 14 -6.86 14.66 4.45
C GLN A 14 -6.82 13.33 3.70
N ASP A 15 -7.84 13.01 2.90
CA ASP A 15 -7.87 11.76 2.13
C ASP A 15 -6.79 11.76 1.03
N ILE A 16 -6.52 12.93 0.44
CA ILE A 16 -5.45 13.09 -0.55
C ILE A 16 -4.08 12.94 0.12
N THR A 17 -3.87 13.58 1.27
CA THR A 17 -2.63 13.48 2.05
C THR A 17 -2.38 12.06 2.54
N ASP A 18 -3.42 11.37 2.99
CA ASP A 18 -3.36 9.99 3.42
C ASP A 18 -2.96 9.05 2.28
N LEU A 19 -3.52 9.24 1.08
CA LEU A 19 -3.13 8.49 -0.11
C LEU A 19 -1.68 8.77 -0.52
N GLN A 20 -1.23 10.03 -0.42
CA GLN A 20 0.17 10.39 -0.67
C GLN A 20 1.12 9.69 0.31
N HIS A 21 0.77 9.64 1.60
CA HIS A 21 1.55 8.91 2.59
C HIS A 21 1.61 7.40 2.33
N THR A 22 0.50 6.80 1.88
CA THR A 22 0.50 5.39 1.46
C THR A 22 1.42 5.18 0.25
N LEU A 23 1.37 6.06 -0.76
CA LEU A 23 2.25 6.01 -1.93
C LEU A 23 3.74 6.14 -1.56
N ASP A 24 4.09 7.11 -0.71
CA ASP A 24 5.46 7.31 -0.25
C ASP A 24 5.99 6.06 0.48
N ARG A 25 5.14 5.43 1.30
CA ARG A 25 5.50 4.19 2.01
C ARG A 25 5.65 3.00 1.07
N LEU A 26 4.87 2.92 -0.01
CA LEU A 26 5.05 1.88 -1.02
C LEU A 26 6.32 2.11 -1.85
N GLN A 27 6.60 3.37 -2.21
CA GLN A 27 7.82 3.73 -2.94
C GLN A 27 9.09 3.49 -2.13
N SER A 28 9.07 3.70 -0.81
CA SER A 28 10.25 3.44 0.03
C SER A 28 10.67 1.96 0.05
N TRP A 29 9.78 1.05 -0.37
CA TRP A 29 10.08 -0.38 -0.52
C TRP A 29 10.69 -0.75 -1.88
N GLU A 30 10.78 0.17 -2.85
CA GLU A 30 11.29 -0.13 -4.19
C GLU A 30 12.75 -0.63 -4.16
N GLU A 31 13.66 0.10 -3.53
CA GLU A 31 15.07 -0.29 -3.41
C GLU A 31 15.27 -1.60 -2.61
N PRO A 32 14.64 -1.79 -1.42
CA PRO A 32 14.76 -3.05 -0.71
C PRO A 32 14.19 -4.26 -1.49
N LEU A 33 13.06 -4.10 -2.19
CA LEU A 33 12.50 -5.17 -3.02
C LEU A 33 13.40 -5.53 -4.20
N ALA A 34 14.11 -4.55 -4.78
CA ALA A 34 15.11 -4.82 -5.82
C ALA A 34 16.27 -5.71 -5.32
N VAL A 35 16.65 -5.59 -4.04
CA VAL A 35 17.65 -6.48 -3.42
C VAL A 35 17.12 -7.92 -3.34
N LEU A 36 15.85 -8.10 -2.97
CA LEU A 36 15.21 -9.42 -2.96
C LEU A 36 15.16 -10.00 -4.36
N ASP A 37 14.69 -9.23 -5.34
CA ASP A 37 14.61 -9.68 -6.74
C ASP A 37 15.98 -10.14 -7.24
N HIS A 38 17.02 -9.33 -7.03
CA HIS A 38 18.38 -9.68 -7.43
C HIS A 38 18.90 -10.96 -6.76
N PHE A 39 18.59 -11.18 -5.48
CA PHE A 39 19.00 -12.39 -4.78
C PHE A 39 18.35 -13.65 -5.37
N PHE A 40 17.06 -13.57 -5.72
CA PHE A 40 16.29 -14.70 -6.26
C PHE A 40 16.49 -14.92 -7.77
N GLN A 41 17.16 -14.01 -8.47
CA GLN A 41 17.54 -14.21 -9.87
C GLN A 41 18.43 -15.44 -10.04
N PHE A 42 18.22 -16.14 -11.17
CA PHE A 42 18.92 -17.40 -11.45
C PHE A 42 20.42 -17.18 -11.63
N ARG A 43 21.23 -17.76 -10.73
CA ARG A 43 22.69 -17.70 -10.84
C ARG A 43 23.19 -18.74 -11.85
N LYS A 44 23.82 -18.27 -12.93
CA LYS A 44 24.55 -19.12 -13.88
C LYS A 44 26.03 -19.11 -13.49
N GLY A 45 26.55 -20.27 -13.07
CA GLY A 45 27.97 -20.44 -12.72
C GLY A 45 28.22 -21.17 -11.40
N PRO A 46 29.48 -21.32 -10.98
CA PRO A 46 29.82 -21.96 -9.71
C PRO A 46 29.30 -21.14 -8.53
N ILE A 47 28.59 -21.82 -7.62
CA ILE A 47 27.91 -21.19 -6.47
C ILE A 47 28.77 -21.29 -5.22
N ASN A 48 29.00 -20.16 -4.55
CA ASN A 48 29.53 -20.12 -3.19
C ASN A 48 28.39 -20.36 -2.17
N LYS A 49 28.21 -21.61 -1.75
CA LYS A 49 27.13 -22.02 -0.84
C LYS A 49 27.09 -21.23 0.48
N LYS A 50 28.25 -20.93 1.09
CA LYS A 50 28.30 -20.20 2.36
C LYS A 50 27.77 -18.77 2.21
N GLN A 51 28.14 -18.12 1.11
CA GLN A 51 27.66 -16.77 0.80
C GLN A 51 26.15 -16.76 0.53
N VAL A 52 25.66 -17.71 -0.28
CA VAL A 52 24.22 -17.84 -0.56
C VAL A 52 23.40 -18.04 0.70
N VAL A 53 23.87 -18.88 1.64
CA VAL A 53 23.18 -19.09 2.92
C VAL A 53 23.11 -17.79 3.75
N LYS A 54 24.20 -17.01 3.80
CA LYS A 54 24.21 -15.73 4.53
C LYS A 54 23.25 -14.72 3.90
N GLU A 55 23.29 -14.58 2.58
CA GLU A 55 22.41 -13.69 1.82
C GLU A 55 20.94 -14.12 1.95
N TYR A 56 20.66 -15.43 1.99
CA TYR A 56 19.33 -15.97 2.21
C TYR A 56 18.74 -15.51 3.55
N TYR A 57 19.50 -15.56 4.65
CA TYR A 57 19.01 -15.08 5.94
C TYR A 57 18.70 -13.57 5.92
N ALA A 58 19.58 -12.76 5.30
CA ALA A 58 19.34 -11.33 5.17
C ALA A 58 18.07 -11.04 4.33
N CYS A 59 17.90 -11.74 3.21
CA CYS A 59 16.71 -11.63 2.37
C CYS A 59 15.44 -12.13 3.08
N GLY A 60 15.55 -13.16 3.92
CA GLY A 60 14.44 -13.63 4.75
C GLY A 60 13.96 -12.57 5.74
N HIS A 61 14.88 -11.88 6.43
CA HIS A 61 14.53 -10.76 7.31
C HIS A 61 13.89 -9.62 6.55
N LEU A 62 14.44 -9.28 5.38
CA LEU A 62 13.91 -8.19 4.56
C LEU A 62 12.50 -8.50 4.03
N PHE A 63 12.27 -9.72 3.56
CA PHE A 63 10.95 -10.19 3.15
C PHE A 63 9.95 -10.11 4.31
N HIS A 64 10.34 -10.55 5.51
CA HIS A 64 9.45 -10.52 6.66
C HIS A 64 9.04 -9.10 7.04
N ALA A 65 9.99 -8.16 7.08
CA ALA A 65 9.71 -6.76 7.35
C ALA A 65 8.77 -6.13 6.31
N PHE A 66 9.00 -6.43 5.02
CA PHE A 66 8.09 -6.01 3.95
C PHE A 66 6.69 -6.60 4.14
N PHE A 67 6.60 -7.90 4.41
CA PHE A 67 5.33 -8.60 4.53
C PHE A 67 4.49 -8.06 5.70
N GLU A 68 5.10 -7.84 6.87
CA GLU A 68 4.41 -7.24 8.01
C GLU A 68 3.88 -5.83 7.70
N GLU A 69 4.70 -4.98 7.07
CA GLU A 69 4.30 -3.63 6.72
C GLU A 69 3.21 -3.62 5.62
N PHE A 70 3.29 -4.53 4.66
CA PHE A 70 2.28 -4.71 3.62
C PHE A 70 0.92 -5.10 4.21
N ILE A 71 0.88 -6.09 5.10
CA ILE A 71 -0.35 -6.51 5.78
C ILE A 71 -0.94 -5.33 6.58
N ARG A 72 -0.10 -4.60 7.32
CA ARG A 72 -0.54 -3.43 8.08
C ARG A 72 -1.12 -2.33 7.19
N LEU A 73 -0.49 -2.05 6.04
CA LEU A 73 -0.99 -1.10 5.05
C LEU A 73 -2.37 -1.52 4.52
N MET A 74 -2.51 -2.79 4.15
CA MET A 74 -3.76 -3.35 3.65
C MET A 74 -4.90 -3.20 4.67
N GLU A 75 -4.66 -3.54 5.94
CA GLU A 75 -5.67 -3.42 7.00
C GLU A 75 -6.13 -1.97 7.21
N ILE A 76 -5.18 -1.02 7.20
CA ILE A 76 -5.47 0.42 7.34
C ILE A 76 -6.33 0.91 6.17
N ASP A 77 -5.94 0.56 4.94
CA ASP A 77 -6.63 1.04 3.75
C ASP A 77 -8.00 0.38 3.58
N GLU A 78 -8.16 -0.90 3.94
CA GLU A 78 -9.48 -1.54 3.99
C GLU A 78 -10.43 -0.86 4.98
N GLU A 79 -9.94 -0.49 6.17
CA GLU A 79 -10.75 0.22 7.16
C GLU A 79 -11.16 1.61 6.66
N LYS A 80 -10.24 2.33 5.99
CA LYS A 80 -10.55 3.61 5.34
C LYS A 80 -11.64 3.45 4.28
N VAL A 81 -11.53 2.44 3.42
CA VAL A 81 -12.55 2.14 2.40
C VAL A 81 -13.91 1.85 3.06
N ARG A 82 -13.96 1.02 4.10
CA ARG A 82 -15.20 0.72 4.83
C ARG A 82 -15.86 1.98 5.39
N LYS A 83 -15.09 2.89 5.98
CA LYS A 83 -15.59 4.16 6.53
C LYS A 83 -16.18 5.05 5.44
N LEU A 84 -15.44 5.27 4.36
CA LEU A 84 -15.89 6.11 3.24
C LEU A 84 -17.15 5.55 2.57
N ASP A 85 -17.25 4.23 2.43
CA ASP A 85 -18.45 3.58 1.89
C ASP A 85 -19.67 3.72 2.83
N GLY A 86 -19.44 3.64 4.14
CA GLY A 86 -20.46 3.89 5.16
C GLY A 86 -20.98 5.32 5.12
N GLU A 87 -20.09 6.31 5.10
CA GLU A 87 -20.42 7.74 5.00
C GLU A 87 -21.20 8.04 3.71
N ARG A 88 -20.78 7.45 2.58
CA ARG A 88 -21.49 7.56 1.29
C ARG A 88 -22.92 7.04 1.39
N LYS A 89 -23.12 5.90 2.06
CA LYS A 89 -24.46 5.30 2.22
C LYS A 89 -25.38 6.20 3.06
N ILE A 90 -24.89 6.69 4.20
CA ILE A 90 -25.63 7.59 5.09
C ILE A 90 -26.04 8.87 4.36
N LEU A 91 -25.11 9.50 3.62
CA LEU A 91 -25.40 10.70 2.84
C LEU A 91 -26.48 10.45 1.77
N GLY A 92 -26.45 9.28 1.12
CA GLY A 92 -27.45 8.87 0.14
C GLY A 92 -28.84 8.62 0.73
N GLU A 93 -28.94 8.26 2.01
CA GLU A 93 -30.23 8.13 2.72
C GLU A 93 -30.77 9.49 3.18
N LEU A 94 -29.90 10.39 3.63
CA LEU A 94 -30.26 11.76 4.04
C LEU A 94 -30.77 12.61 2.86
N LEU A 95 -30.18 12.45 1.67
CA LEU A 95 -30.61 13.17 0.46
C LEU A 95 -31.93 12.66 -0.15
N LYS A 96 -32.47 11.53 0.34
CA LYS A 96 -33.74 10.95 -0.12
C LYS A 96 -34.95 11.32 0.76
N LYS A 97 -34.72 11.97 1.91
CA LYS A 97 -35.76 12.53 2.80
C LYS A 97 -36.04 13.98 2.45
#